data_AF-A0A533SN47-F1
#
_entry.id   AF-A0A533SN47-F1
#
_cell.length_a   1.000
_cell.length_b   1.000
_cell.length_c   1.000
_cell.angle_alpha   90.00
_cell.angle_beta   90.00
_cell.angle_gamma   90.00
#
_symmetry.space_group_name_H-M   'P 1'
#
loop_
_entity.id
_entity.type
_entity.pdbx_description
1 polymer ?
#
loop_
_entity_poly.entity_id
_entity_poly.type
_entity_poly.pdbx_seq_one_letter_code
_entity_poly.pdbx_strand_id
1 'polypeptide(L)'
;ARMMLVEAAWSYRLPARVSRRLRERQQELPQAVWEIAWKAQLRLCTRYRRLVARGKKTQVAITAIARELAAFMWAIVKVVPAAA
;
A
#
# COMPACT_ATOMS: atom_id res chain seq x y z
N ALA A 1 14.50 5.93 -5.12
CA ALA A 1 13.46 5.13 -4.42
C ALA A 1 12.51 5.96 -3.55
N ARG A 2 13.00 6.81 -2.62
CA ARG A 2 12.15 7.55 -1.66
C ARG A 2 11.02 8.36 -2.31
N MET A 3 11.31 9.10 -3.38
CA MET A 3 10.32 9.98 -4.04
C MET A 3 9.12 9.20 -4.57
N MET A 4 9.36 8.09 -5.29
CA MET A 4 8.28 7.24 -5.81
C MET A 4 7.37 6.68 -4.71
N LEU A 5 7.93 6.33 -3.54
CA LEU A 5 7.13 5.83 -2.41
C LEU A 5 6.28 6.91 -1.76
N VAL A 6 6.80 8.12 -1.69
CA VAL A 6 6.03 9.27 -1.21
C VAL A 6 4.90 9.61 -2.18
N GLU A 7 5.19 9.59 -3.49
CA GLU A 7 4.17 9.78 -4.53
C GLU A 7 3.07 8.71 -4.45
N ALA A 8 3.44 7.43 -4.39
CA ALA A 8 2.48 6.35 -4.23
C ALA A 8 1.69 6.45 -2.91
N ALA A 9 2.32 6.91 -1.83
CA ALA A 9 1.67 7.07 -0.53
C ALA A 9 0.49 8.04 -0.56
N TRP A 10 0.49 9.02 -1.47
CA TRP A 10 -0.62 9.96 -1.63
C TRP A 10 -1.92 9.30 -2.07
N SER A 11 -1.87 8.17 -2.78
CA SER A 11 -3.07 7.44 -3.20
C SER A 11 -3.85 6.86 -2.02
N TYR A 12 -3.20 6.56 -0.89
CA TYR A 12 -3.84 6.00 0.30
C TYR A 12 -4.64 7.01 1.12
N ARG A 13 -4.67 8.29 0.71
CA ARG A 13 -5.63 9.26 1.26
C ARG A 13 -7.08 8.88 0.91
N LEU A 14 -7.26 8.18 -0.22
CA LEU A 14 -8.54 7.77 -0.75
C LEU A 14 -9.01 6.48 -0.07
N PRO A 15 -10.33 6.18 -0.08
CA PRO A 15 -10.83 4.93 0.43
C PRO A 15 -10.24 3.73 -0.33
N ALA A 16 -9.97 2.64 0.41
CA ALA A 16 -9.50 1.38 -0.16
C ALA A 16 -10.55 0.82 -1.13
N ARG A 17 -10.16 0.64 -2.40
CA ARG A 17 -11.01 0.11 -3.46
C ARG A 17 -10.19 -0.73 -4.43
N VAL A 18 -10.75 -1.85 -4.88
CA VAL A 18 -10.20 -2.63 -6.00
C VAL A 18 -11.05 -2.31 -7.23
N SER A 19 -10.48 -1.56 -8.17
CA SER A 19 -11.15 -1.29 -9.44
C SER A 19 -11.13 -2.52 -10.34
N ARG A 20 -12.02 -2.57 -11.33
CA ARG A 20 -12.09 -3.66 -12.31
C ARG A 20 -10.73 -3.92 -12.97
N ARG A 21 -10.06 -2.87 -13.44
CA ARG A 21 -8.71 -2.94 -14.04
C ARG A 21 -7.67 -3.52 -13.07
N LEU A 22 -7.77 -3.21 -11.78
CA LEU A 22 -6.86 -3.75 -10.78
C LEU A 22 -7.11 -5.24 -10.55
N ARG A 23 -8.37 -5.66 -10.58
CA ARG A 23 -8.77 -7.07 -10.47
C ARG A 23 -8.31 -7.88 -11.67
N GLU A 24 -8.47 -7.36 -12.88
CA GLU A 24 -7.98 -7.99 -14.12
C GLU A 24 -6.46 -8.19 -14.07
N ARG A 25 -5.69 -7.16 -13.69
CA ARG A 25 -4.23 -7.29 -13.47
C ARG A 25 -3.83 -8.26 -12.37
N GLN A 26 -4.71 -8.46 -11.40
CA GLN A 26 -4.44 -9.37 -10.30
C GLN A 26 -4.52 -10.81 -10.75
N GLN A 27 -5.44 -11.18 -11.66
CA GLN A 27 -5.75 -12.57 -12.05
C GLN A 27 -4.55 -13.49 -12.32
N GLU A 28 -3.45 -12.95 -12.83
CA GLU A 28 -2.24 -13.71 -13.18
C GLU A 28 -1.25 -13.86 -12.02
N LEU A 29 -1.47 -13.20 -10.89
CA LEU A 29 -0.57 -13.23 -9.74
C LEU A 29 -0.99 -14.29 -8.71
N PRO A 30 -0.03 -14.83 -7.91
CA PRO A 30 -0.35 -15.75 -6.83
C PRO A 30 -1.28 -15.13 -5.78
N GLN A 31 -2.24 -15.92 -5.27
CA GLN A 31 -3.21 -15.48 -4.25
C GLN A 31 -2.55 -14.82 -3.02
N ALA A 32 -1.41 -15.35 -2.58
CA ALA A 32 -0.69 -14.81 -1.43
C ALA A 32 -0.24 -13.35 -1.63
N VAL A 33 0.07 -12.95 -2.88
CA VAL A 33 0.37 -11.56 -3.23
C VAL A 33 -0.86 -10.67 -3.06
N TRP A 34 -2.04 -11.16 -3.48
CA TRP A 34 -3.30 -10.41 -3.36
C TRP A 34 -3.68 -10.18 -1.90
N GLU A 35 -3.53 -11.19 -1.06
CA GLU A 35 -3.85 -11.09 0.36
C GLU A 35 -2.99 -10.03 1.06
N ILE A 36 -1.68 -10.03 0.79
CA ILE A 36 -0.76 -9.03 1.33
C ILE A 36 -1.10 -7.64 0.79
N ALA A 37 -1.34 -7.50 -0.52
CA ALA A 37 -1.69 -6.23 -1.14
C ALA A 37 -3.01 -5.66 -0.58
N TRP A 38 -4.02 -6.51 -0.37
CA TRP A 38 -5.30 -6.10 0.20
C TRP A 38 -5.16 -5.67 1.66
N LYS A 39 -4.43 -6.45 2.46
CA LYS A 39 -4.09 -6.10 3.84
C LYS A 39 -3.35 -4.77 3.93
N ALA A 40 -2.42 -4.52 3.00
CA ALA A 40 -1.72 -3.24 2.89
C ALA A 40 -2.70 -2.10 2.63
N GLN A 41 -3.58 -2.23 1.63
CA GLN A 41 -4.55 -1.20 1.26
C GLN A 41 -5.43 -0.79 2.45
N LEU A 42 -6.04 -1.77 3.14
CA LEU A 42 -6.92 -1.52 4.28
C LEU A 42 -6.17 -0.84 5.43
N ARG A 43 -4.96 -1.29 5.72
CA ARG A 43 -4.14 -0.76 6.82
C ARG A 43 -3.67 0.67 6.52
N LEU A 44 -3.12 0.91 5.34
CA LEU A 44 -2.54 2.20 4.97
C LEU A 44 -3.62 3.30 4.89
N CYS A 45 -4.76 3.02 4.26
CA CYS A 45 -5.90 3.95 4.23
C CYS A 45 -6.45 4.24 5.64
N THR A 46 -6.54 3.22 6.49
CA THR A 46 -6.99 3.40 7.89
C THR A 46 -5.98 4.20 8.70
N ARG A 47 -4.69 3.94 8.53
CA ARG A 47 -3.62 4.66 9.21
C ARG A 47 -3.58 6.14 8.80
N TYR A 48 -3.75 6.44 7.51
CA TYR A 48 -3.90 7.81 7.03
C TYR A 48 -5.01 8.54 7.79
N ARG A 49 -6.23 7.98 7.77
CA ARG A 49 -7.40 8.57 8.44
C ARG A 49 -7.16 8.78 9.92
N ARG A 50 -6.55 7.81 10.62
CA ARG A 50 -6.22 7.93 12.05
C ARG A 50 -5.20 9.03 12.33
N LEU A 51 -4.18 9.20 11.48
CA LEU A 51 -3.15 10.24 11.69
C LEU A 51 -3.72 11.63 11.44
N VAL A 52 -4.52 11.80 10.38
CA VAL A 52 -5.18 13.08 10.08
C VAL A 52 -6.21 13.43 11.15
N ALA A 53 -7.01 12.46 11.61
CA ALA A 53 -7.97 12.67 12.70
C ALA A 53 -7.30 13.09 14.02
N ARG A 54 -6.03 12.73 14.23
CA ARG A 54 -5.20 13.17 15.37
C ARG A 54 -4.54 14.54 15.15
N GLY A 55 -4.93 15.28 14.11
CA GLY A 55 -4.40 16.61 13.80
C GLY A 55 -2.97 16.61 13.21
N LYS A 56 -2.45 15.46 12.76
CA LYS A 56 -1.11 15.41 12.14
C LYS A 56 -1.18 16.05 10.75
N LYS A 57 -0.15 16.86 10.43
CA LYS A 57 0.04 17.42 9.07
C LYS A 57 0.04 16.30 8.03
N THR A 58 -0.62 16.53 6.90
CA THR A 58 -0.74 15.55 5.82
C THR A 58 0.61 14.98 5.39
N GLN A 59 1.65 15.82 5.25
CA GLN A 59 3.01 15.40 4.90
C GLN A 59 3.60 14.37 5.87
N VAL A 60 3.33 14.52 7.17
CA VAL A 60 3.77 13.57 8.20
C VAL A 60 3.03 12.24 8.05
N ALA A 61 1.72 12.28 7.78
CA ALA A 61 0.93 11.08 7.54
C ALA A 61 1.39 10.33 6.28
N ILE A 62 1.64 11.04 5.17
CA ILE A 62 2.15 10.47 3.92
C ILE A 62 3.52 9.85 4.12
N THR A 63 4.43 10.51 4.83
CA THR A 63 5.76 9.96 5.10
C THR A 63 5.68 8.68 5.96
N ALA A 64 4.77 8.63 6.93
CA ALA A 64 4.54 7.41 7.72
C ALA A 64 3.99 6.26 6.87
N ILE A 65 3.07 6.55 5.95
CA ILE A 65 2.50 5.58 5.01
C ILE A 65 3.56 5.06 4.05
N ALA A 66 4.40 5.94 3.49
CA ALA A 66 5.47 5.55 2.57
C ALA A 66 6.46 4.55 3.21
N ARG A 67 6.78 4.73 4.50
CA ARG A 67 7.64 3.79 5.25
C ARG A 67 6.97 2.43 5.43
N GLU A 68 5.67 2.42 5.74
CA GLU A 68 4.93 1.18 5.91
C GLU A 68 4.65 0.47 4.59
N LEU A 69 4.45 1.22 3.50
CA LEU A 69 4.35 0.70 2.14
C LEU A 69 5.61 -0.09 1.76
N ALA A 70 6.80 0.40 2.09
CA ALA A 70 8.05 -0.32 1.85
C ALA A 70 8.09 -1.69 2.55
N ALA A 71 7.59 -1.78 3.79
CA ALA A 71 7.50 -3.05 4.51
C ALA A 71 6.53 -4.04 3.85
N PHE A 72 5.40 -3.56 3.31
CA PHE A 72 4.47 -4.40 2.56
C PHE A 72 5.04 -4.89 1.23
N MET A 73 5.76 -4.04 0.50
CA MET A 73 6.46 -4.48 -0.70
C MET A 73 7.48 -5.57 -0.37
N TRP A 74 8.23 -5.42 0.72
CA TRP A 74 9.16 -6.45 1.19
C TRP A 74 8.45 -7.76 1.54
N ALA A 75 7.29 -7.69 2.20
CA ALA A 75 6.49 -8.87 2.50
C ALA A 75 6.04 -9.59 1.21
N ILE A 76 5.67 -8.86 0.16
CA ILE A 76 5.36 -9.45 -1.15
C ILE A 76 6.60 -10.13 -1.74
N VAL A 77 7.75 -9.45 -1.76
CA VAL A 77 9.02 -9.99 -2.29
C VAL A 77 9.44 -11.28 -1.56
N LYS A 78 9.10 -11.44 -0.27
CA LYS A 78 9.38 -12.67 0.48
C LYS A 78 8.51 -13.86 0.09
N VAL A 79 7.33 -13.61 -0.48
CA VAL A 79 6.36 -14.66 -0.82
C VAL A 79 6.37 -14.96 -2.33
N VAL A 80 6.82 -14.02 -3.14
CA VAL A 80 7.10 -14.26 -4.56
C VAL A 80 8.47 -14.95 -4.67
N PRO A 81 8.56 -16.18 -5.21
CA PRO A 81 9.87 -16.78 -5.49
C PRO A 81 10.63 -15.87 -6.45
N ALA A 82 11.92 -15.64 -6.19
CA ALA A 82 12.76 -14.92 -7.13
C ALA A 82 12.71 -15.67 -8.46
N ALA A 83 12.30 -14.99 -9.53
CA ALA A 83 12.40 -15.56 -10.86
C ALA A 83 13.87 -15.95 -11.07
N ALA A 84 14.10 -17.25 -11.29
CA ALA A 84 15.41 -17.79 -11.64
C ALA A 84 15.82 -17.31 -13.03
#